data_AF-A0A5D3FLW2-F1
#
_entry.id   AF-A0A5D3FLW2-F1
#
_cell.length_a   1.000
_cell.length_b   1.000
_cell.length_c   1.000
_cell.angle_alpha   90.00
_cell.angle_beta   90.00
_cell.angle_gamma   90.00
#
_symmetry.space_group_name_H-M   'P 1'
#
loop_
_entity.id
_entity.type
_entity.pdbx_description
1 polymer ?
#
loop_
_entity_poly.entity_id
_entity_poly.type
_entity_poly.pdbx_seq_one_letter_code
_entity_poly.pdbx_strand_id
1 'polypeptide(L)'
;MTVSPPDRSLVRLLAGWLPAQRWFGGKDGPIDDLAIGTATELLPGDPALHHLILDVRQDGVTDRYQMLLGVRSDLPERLRPALIGRLVGDHGLDGHVYDAAHDAELTRPLLAHLAEETAAGPVRFRRAPGTGLRTDLDAVPTTAEQSNTSLVFGDAYILKLFRRLSPGVNPDLEVNLALSRQGCEHVPVVHGWVELEPDAAGDDPVTLALLSEFLRGATDGWQLALTSVRDWFAQPAAAAPTTAGAGDAGGDFAAEAERLGAATAEVHRDLAAAFGVSQTPAARVRDAVFGMHRQLDEVGAVVPELRPYSHAIREVFDRLASQAGTLTYQRVHGDYHLGQVMRTGTGWTVLDFEGEPARPPAERRAPAHPLRDVAGMLRSFEYAARFLLARGGDVPPGAAETLEQRARAWAERNRAAFCAGYAAAGGPDPAEHEALLRAFELDKAVYEIRYEARNRPSWLPVPLRSLAHLAG
;
A
#
# COMPACT_ATOMS: atom_id res chain seq x y z
N MET A 1 -32.83 16.10 3.92
CA MET A 1 -33.79 15.63 2.90
C MET A 1 -33.01 14.74 1.95
N THR A 2 -33.28 13.44 1.98
CA THR A 2 -32.70 12.43 1.10
C THR A 2 -33.36 12.56 -0.28
N VAL A 3 -32.57 12.92 -1.30
CA VAL A 3 -33.04 13.12 -2.67
C VAL A 3 -33.10 11.77 -3.40
N SER A 4 -34.19 11.56 -4.16
CA SER A 4 -34.51 10.39 -5.00
C SER A 4 -33.47 10.13 -6.13
N PRO A 5 -33.54 8.99 -6.87
CA PRO A 5 -32.41 8.33 -7.54
C PRO A 5 -31.80 9.18 -8.68
N PRO A 6 -30.54 8.91 -9.09
CA PRO A 6 -29.76 9.87 -9.87
C PRO A 6 -30.29 10.16 -11.26
N ASP A 7 -30.05 11.40 -11.67
CA ASP A 7 -30.10 11.91 -13.03
C ASP A 7 -29.41 10.91 -14.00
N ARG A 8 -30.22 10.25 -14.84
CA ARG A 8 -29.77 9.21 -15.79
C ARG A 8 -28.62 9.69 -16.67
N SER A 9 -28.50 10.99 -16.89
CA SER A 9 -27.44 11.58 -17.71
C SER A 9 -26.07 11.51 -17.03
N LEU A 10 -25.97 11.88 -15.73
CA LEU A 10 -24.74 11.80 -14.96
C LEU A 10 -24.28 10.36 -14.75
N VAL A 11 -25.21 9.45 -14.42
CA VAL A 11 -24.91 8.01 -14.30
C VAL A 11 -24.27 7.46 -15.58
N ARG A 12 -24.84 7.83 -16.74
CA ARG A 12 -24.31 7.41 -18.04
C ARG A 12 -22.90 7.96 -18.30
N LEU A 13 -22.63 9.21 -17.95
CA LEU A 13 -21.31 9.80 -18.09
C LEU A 13 -20.29 9.10 -17.17
N LEU A 14 -20.65 8.88 -15.90
CA LEU A 14 -19.81 8.19 -14.93
C LEU A 14 -19.52 6.74 -15.34
N ALA A 15 -20.51 6.00 -15.83
CA ALA A 15 -20.34 4.62 -16.30
C ALA A 15 -19.33 4.51 -17.47
N GLY A 16 -19.27 5.53 -18.34
CA GLY A 16 -18.27 5.58 -19.41
C GLY A 16 -16.88 6.05 -18.94
N TRP A 17 -16.84 6.90 -17.91
CA TRP A 17 -15.60 7.51 -17.41
C TRP A 17 -14.85 6.62 -16.40
N LEU A 18 -15.55 5.92 -15.52
CA LEU A 18 -14.97 5.09 -14.45
C LEU A 18 -13.98 4.02 -14.96
N PRO A 19 -14.29 3.24 -16.04
CA PRO A 19 -13.37 2.20 -16.51
C PRO A 19 -12.01 2.73 -16.98
N ALA A 20 -11.95 4.00 -17.41
CA ALA A 20 -10.70 4.64 -17.83
C ALA A 20 -9.80 5.04 -16.64
N GLN A 21 -10.33 5.04 -15.43
CA GLN A 21 -9.58 5.47 -14.25
C GLN A 21 -8.61 4.41 -13.79
N ARG A 22 -7.41 4.83 -13.39
CA ARG A 22 -6.39 3.89 -12.92
C ARG A 22 -6.86 3.11 -11.68
N TRP A 23 -7.51 3.80 -10.76
CA TRP A 23 -7.98 3.30 -9.46
C TRP A 23 -9.26 2.46 -9.53
N PHE A 24 -9.93 2.39 -10.69
CA PHE A 24 -11.10 1.55 -10.85
C PHE A 24 -10.69 0.06 -10.87
N GLY A 25 -11.20 -0.71 -9.91
CA GLY A 25 -10.76 -2.10 -9.70
C GLY A 25 -11.44 -3.13 -10.60
N GLY A 26 -12.58 -2.79 -11.22
CA GLY A 26 -13.39 -3.72 -12.00
C GLY A 26 -13.13 -3.70 -13.50
N LYS A 27 -11.86 -3.65 -13.92
CA LYS A 27 -11.46 -3.53 -15.34
C LYS A 27 -11.67 -4.81 -16.15
N ASP A 28 -11.81 -5.94 -15.46
CA ASP A 28 -11.89 -7.26 -16.07
C ASP A 28 -13.30 -7.63 -16.57
N GLY A 29 -14.30 -6.78 -16.29
CA GLY A 29 -15.69 -7.02 -16.67
C GLY A 29 -16.46 -5.71 -16.97
N PRO A 30 -17.61 -5.79 -17.65
CA PRO A 30 -18.48 -4.63 -17.86
C PRO A 30 -19.13 -4.18 -16.54
N ILE A 31 -19.62 -2.94 -16.50
CA ILE A 31 -20.49 -2.44 -15.43
C ILE A 31 -21.92 -2.90 -15.73
N ASP A 32 -22.49 -3.75 -14.88
CA ASP A 32 -23.88 -4.25 -15.03
C ASP A 32 -24.90 -3.19 -14.65
N ASP A 33 -24.59 -2.41 -13.61
CA ASP A 33 -25.42 -1.33 -13.09
C ASP A 33 -24.57 -0.31 -12.32
N LEU A 34 -25.01 0.95 -12.35
CA LEU A 34 -24.38 2.05 -11.61
C LEU A 34 -25.47 2.93 -11.01
N ALA A 35 -25.43 3.10 -9.69
CA ALA A 35 -26.27 4.04 -8.96
C ALA A 35 -25.41 5.04 -8.18
N ILE A 36 -25.95 6.24 -7.96
CA ILE A 36 -25.40 7.20 -7.02
C ILE A 36 -26.13 6.96 -5.71
N GLY A 37 -25.49 6.26 -4.77
CA GLY A 37 -26.06 5.97 -3.46
C GLY A 37 -26.19 7.23 -2.61
N THR A 38 -25.22 8.15 -2.69
CA THR A 38 -25.28 9.44 -1.98
C THR A 38 -24.63 10.54 -2.81
N ALA A 39 -25.25 11.72 -2.85
CA ALA A 39 -24.68 12.95 -3.38
C ALA A 39 -24.78 14.05 -2.32
N THR A 40 -23.64 14.45 -1.76
CA THR A 40 -23.54 15.45 -0.69
C THR A 40 -22.93 16.72 -1.25
N GLU A 41 -23.67 17.83 -1.23
CA GLU A 41 -23.11 19.15 -1.58
C GLU A 41 -22.17 19.61 -0.45
N LEU A 42 -20.89 19.82 -0.79
CA LEU A 42 -19.86 20.31 0.13
C LEU A 42 -19.62 21.82 -0.05
N LEU A 43 -19.70 22.29 -1.31
CA LEU A 43 -19.61 23.71 -1.64
C LEU A 43 -20.70 24.04 -2.67
N PRO A 44 -21.67 24.91 -2.36
CA PRO A 44 -22.65 25.37 -3.33
C PRO A 44 -22.06 26.44 -4.26
N GLY A 45 -22.69 26.63 -5.42
CA GLY A 45 -22.40 27.76 -6.32
C GLY A 45 -21.76 27.38 -7.65
N ASP A 46 -20.91 28.26 -8.18
CA ASP A 46 -20.15 28.05 -9.41
C ASP A 46 -18.72 28.60 -9.20
N PRO A 47 -17.72 27.73 -8.93
CA PRO A 47 -17.82 26.28 -8.95
C PRO A 47 -18.56 25.67 -7.75
N ALA A 48 -19.26 24.55 -7.98
CA ALA A 48 -19.80 23.70 -6.91
C ALA A 48 -18.97 22.42 -6.73
N LEU A 49 -18.95 21.91 -5.50
CA LEU A 49 -18.35 20.63 -5.12
C LEU A 49 -19.40 19.70 -4.51
N HIS A 50 -19.50 18.51 -5.07
CA HIS A 50 -20.29 17.41 -4.52
C HIS A 50 -19.39 16.23 -4.20
N HIS A 51 -19.66 15.56 -3.08
CA HIS A 51 -19.10 14.25 -2.77
C HIS A 51 -20.11 13.17 -3.14
N LEU A 52 -19.70 12.25 -4.02
CA LEU A 52 -20.53 11.16 -4.50
C LEU A 52 -20.08 9.84 -3.91
N ILE A 53 -21.04 9.03 -3.49
CA ILE A 53 -20.89 7.59 -3.28
C ILE A 53 -21.60 6.87 -4.43
N LEU A 54 -20.86 6.04 -5.14
CA LEU A 54 -21.31 5.30 -6.31
C LEU A 54 -21.38 3.81 -5.95
N ASP A 55 -22.53 3.20 -6.19
CA ASP A 55 -22.71 1.74 -6.12
C ASP A 55 -22.52 1.17 -7.53
N VAL A 56 -21.46 0.40 -7.73
CA VAL A 56 -21.10 -0.21 -9.02
C VAL A 56 -21.28 -1.71 -8.91
N ARG A 57 -22.18 -2.27 -9.73
CA ARG A 57 -22.45 -3.72 -9.76
C ARG A 57 -21.74 -4.38 -10.94
N GLN A 58 -20.97 -5.43 -10.65
CA GLN A 58 -20.26 -6.26 -11.62
C GLN A 58 -20.24 -7.71 -11.15
N ASP A 59 -20.57 -8.65 -12.04
CA ASP A 59 -20.52 -10.09 -11.76
C ASP A 59 -21.30 -10.51 -10.49
N GLY A 60 -22.41 -9.82 -10.22
CA GLY A 60 -23.26 -10.06 -9.05
C GLY A 60 -22.72 -9.50 -7.72
N VAL A 61 -21.57 -8.83 -7.73
CA VAL A 61 -21.00 -8.11 -6.57
C VAL A 61 -21.23 -6.61 -6.74
N THR A 62 -21.48 -5.91 -5.62
CA THR A 62 -21.58 -4.45 -5.60
C THR A 62 -20.42 -3.86 -4.82
N ASP A 63 -19.62 -3.04 -5.48
CA ASP A 63 -18.54 -2.26 -4.89
C ASP A 63 -18.96 -0.80 -4.75
N ARG A 64 -18.57 -0.19 -3.62
CA ARG A 64 -18.78 1.24 -3.39
C ARG A 64 -17.53 2.03 -3.76
N TYR A 65 -17.70 3.08 -4.54
CA TYR A 65 -16.64 4.02 -4.90
C TYR A 65 -17.00 5.44 -4.46
N GLN A 66 -16.00 6.26 -4.13
CA GLN A 66 -16.21 7.69 -3.88
C GLN A 66 -15.60 8.56 -4.98
N MET A 67 -16.19 9.74 -5.18
CA MET A 67 -15.66 10.75 -6.07
C MET A 67 -16.00 12.16 -5.60
N LEU A 68 -15.05 13.08 -5.78
CA LEU A 68 -15.30 14.52 -5.71
C LEU A 68 -15.76 14.99 -7.10
N LEU A 69 -17.02 15.38 -7.24
CA LEU A 69 -17.59 15.91 -8.47
C LEU A 69 -17.56 17.43 -8.44
N GLY A 70 -16.80 18.03 -9.35
CA GLY A 70 -16.84 19.47 -9.60
C GLY A 70 -17.87 19.80 -10.66
N VAL A 71 -18.57 20.93 -10.46
CA VAL A 71 -19.56 21.45 -11.43
C VAL A 71 -19.24 22.92 -11.70
N ARG A 72 -19.07 23.28 -12.97
CA ARG A 72 -18.73 24.64 -13.40
C ARG A 72 -19.45 25.03 -14.68
N SER A 73 -19.88 26.29 -14.79
CA SER A 73 -20.41 26.80 -16.07
C SER A 73 -19.31 26.88 -17.14
N ASP A 74 -18.17 27.48 -16.79
CA ASP A 74 -16.97 27.58 -17.62
C ASP A 74 -15.83 26.73 -17.03
N LEU A 75 -15.32 25.78 -17.82
CA LEU A 75 -14.25 24.88 -17.40
C LEU A 75 -12.89 25.39 -17.88
N PRO A 76 -11.99 25.80 -16.98
CA PRO A 76 -10.65 26.23 -17.37
C PRO A 76 -9.88 25.12 -18.11
N GLU A 77 -9.07 25.50 -19.10
CA GLU A 77 -8.34 24.55 -19.98
C GLU A 77 -7.54 23.49 -19.19
N ARG A 78 -6.91 23.90 -18.07
CA ARG A 78 -6.12 23.02 -17.20
C ARG A 78 -6.92 21.85 -16.61
N LEU A 79 -8.25 21.96 -16.51
CA LEU A 79 -9.14 20.92 -15.96
C LEU A 79 -9.80 20.08 -17.03
N ARG A 80 -9.61 20.38 -18.33
CA ARG A 80 -10.17 19.56 -19.41
C ARG A 80 -9.75 18.08 -19.35
N PRO A 81 -8.52 17.72 -18.94
CA PRO A 81 -8.17 16.31 -18.76
C PRO A 81 -9.00 15.58 -17.70
N ALA A 82 -9.60 16.31 -16.75
CA ALA A 82 -10.46 15.77 -15.70
C ALA A 82 -11.96 15.81 -16.07
N LEU A 83 -12.31 16.30 -17.26
CA LEU A 83 -13.70 16.42 -17.73
C LEU A 83 -14.35 15.04 -17.85
N ILE A 84 -15.52 14.90 -17.23
CA ILE A 84 -16.36 13.71 -17.33
C ILE A 84 -17.41 13.92 -18.42
N GLY A 85 -17.98 15.13 -18.49
CA GLY A 85 -18.92 15.52 -19.53
C GLY A 85 -19.61 16.83 -19.22
N ARG A 86 -20.73 17.08 -19.89
CA ARG A 86 -21.57 18.25 -19.66
C ARG A 86 -22.99 17.81 -19.39
N LEU A 87 -23.58 18.35 -18.34
CA LEU A 87 -25.00 18.20 -18.02
C LEU A 87 -25.76 19.41 -18.56
N VAL A 88 -26.96 19.16 -19.09
CA VAL A 88 -27.88 20.20 -19.54
C VAL A 88 -29.25 19.86 -18.95
N GLY A 89 -29.57 20.53 -17.84
CA GLY A 89 -30.92 20.64 -17.28
C GLY A 89 -31.69 19.34 -16.99
N ASP A 90 -31.48 18.77 -15.80
CA ASP A 90 -32.56 18.55 -14.82
C ASP A 90 -31.94 18.54 -13.39
N HIS A 91 -32.67 19.02 -12.38
CA HIS A 91 -32.31 18.95 -10.94
C HIS A 91 -31.12 19.79 -10.39
N GLY A 92 -30.67 20.84 -11.10
CA GLY A 92 -29.81 21.88 -10.51
C GLY A 92 -28.31 21.74 -10.78
N LEU A 93 -27.87 20.75 -11.54
CA LEU A 93 -26.50 20.65 -12.06
C LEU A 93 -26.48 21.04 -13.55
N ASP A 94 -26.21 22.31 -13.84
CA ASP A 94 -25.99 22.79 -15.21
C ASP A 94 -24.52 23.16 -15.39
N GLY A 95 -23.87 22.61 -16.42
CA GLY A 95 -22.48 22.90 -16.74
C GLY A 95 -21.59 21.67 -16.93
N HIS A 96 -20.29 21.92 -16.94
CA HIS A 96 -19.25 20.92 -17.05
C HIS A 96 -19.12 20.17 -15.72
N VAL A 97 -19.16 18.84 -15.79
CA VAL A 97 -18.91 17.96 -14.66
C VAL A 97 -17.56 17.28 -14.82
N TYR A 98 -16.74 17.27 -13.76
CA TYR A 98 -15.36 16.83 -13.82
C TYR A 98 -14.88 16.29 -12.46
N ASP A 99 -13.75 15.57 -12.43
CA ASP A 99 -13.15 15.13 -11.17
C ASP A 99 -12.51 16.33 -10.44
N ALA A 100 -13.15 16.77 -9.36
CA ALA A 100 -12.73 17.92 -8.58
C ALA A 100 -11.44 17.68 -7.79
N ALA A 101 -10.94 16.45 -7.69
CA ALA A 101 -9.62 16.19 -7.12
C ALA A 101 -8.48 16.93 -7.86
N HIS A 102 -8.72 17.38 -9.09
CA HIS A 102 -7.78 18.17 -9.88
C HIS A 102 -7.96 19.69 -9.77
N ASP A 103 -8.98 20.18 -9.05
CA ASP A 103 -9.25 21.61 -8.91
C ASP A 103 -8.87 22.12 -7.52
N ALA A 104 -7.78 22.88 -7.45
CA ALA A 104 -7.28 23.50 -6.21
C ALA A 104 -8.35 24.39 -5.53
N GLU A 105 -9.20 25.06 -6.31
CA GLU A 105 -10.25 25.94 -5.77
C GLU A 105 -11.32 25.15 -5.01
N LEU A 106 -11.66 23.94 -5.50
CA LEU A 106 -12.65 23.07 -4.86
C LEU A 106 -12.05 22.17 -3.78
N THR A 107 -10.76 21.85 -3.84
CA THR A 107 -10.11 21.00 -2.83
C THR A 107 -9.62 21.78 -1.61
N ARG A 108 -9.26 23.07 -1.75
CA ARG A 108 -8.84 23.92 -0.64
C ARG A 108 -9.88 23.98 0.52
N PRO A 109 -11.20 24.15 0.26
CA PRO A 109 -12.22 24.14 1.32
C PRO A 109 -12.24 22.88 2.20
N LEU A 110 -11.74 21.73 1.71
CA LEU A 110 -11.68 20.50 2.50
C LEU A 110 -10.85 20.68 3.78
N LEU A 111 -9.79 21.50 3.74
CA LEU A 111 -8.99 21.80 4.93
C LEU A 111 -9.78 22.62 5.95
N ALA A 112 -10.62 23.56 5.51
CA ALA A 112 -11.49 24.32 6.38
C ALA A 112 -12.56 23.42 7.03
N HIS A 113 -13.18 22.54 6.24
CA HIS A 113 -14.12 21.55 6.74
C HIS A 113 -13.50 20.63 7.81
N LEU A 114 -12.25 20.19 7.62
CA LEU A 114 -11.47 19.44 8.62
C LEU A 114 -11.15 20.28 9.85
N ALA A 115 -10.72 21.52 9.68
CA ALA A 115 -10.35 22.41 10.79
C ALA A 115 -11.53 22.75 11.71
N GLU A 116 -12.70 22.92 11.12
CA GLU A 116 -13.97 23.26 11.79
C GLU A 116 -14.79 22.03 12.18
N GLU A 117 -14.33 20.82 11.84
CA GLU A 117 -15.01 19.53 12.11
C GLU A 117 -16.47 19.52 11.64
N THR A 118 -16.69 20.07 10.44
CA THR A 118 -18.04 20.27 9.89
C THR A 118 -18.76 18.95 9.58
N ALA A 119 -20.09 19.04 9.45
CA ALA A 119 -20.95 17.95 9.01
C ALA A 119 -21.78 18.40 7.81
N ALA A 120 -21.75 17.62 6.72
CA ALA A 120 -22.54 17.85 5.51
C ALA A 120 -23.31 16.57 5.17
N GLY A 121 -24.63 16.57 5.37
CA GLY A 121 -25.44 15.35 5.17
C GLY A 121 -24.91 14.18 6.02
N PRO A 122 -24.57 13.02 5.43
CA PRO A 122 -23.94 11.89 6.12
C PRO A 122 -22.41 11.99 6.21
N VAL A 123 -21.78 12.98 5.55
CA VAL A 123 -20.31 13.16 5.59
C VAL A 123 -19.92 13.93 6.86
N ARG A 124 -18.87 13.47 7.52
CA ARG A 124 -18.29 14.09 8.72
C ARG A 124 -16.81 14.34 8.50
N PHE A 125 -16.38 15.53 8.83
CA PHE A 125 -14.97 15.91 8.86
C PHE A 125 -14.49 15.88 10.31
N ARG A 126 -13.35 15.23 10.54
CA ARG A 126 -12.77 15.05 11.87
C ARG A 126 -11.35 15.59 11.89
N ARG A 127 -10.97 16.19 13.01
CA ARG A 127 -9.61 16.66 13.24
C ARG A 127 -8.95 15.82 14.32
N ALA A 128 -7.68 15.49 14.13
CA ALA A 128 -6.90 14.84 15.17
C ALA A 128 -6.70 15.80 16.37
N PRO A 129 -6.86 15.33 17.62
CA PRO A 129 -6.70 16.18 18.80
C PRO A 129 -5.34 16.88 18.86
N GLY A 130 -5.32 18.14 19.30
CA GLY A 130 -4.08 18.90 19.50
C GLY A 130 -3.43 19.43 18.22
N THR A 131 -4.05 19.25 17.05
CA THR A 131 -3.50 19.73 15.77
C THR A 131 -4.19 21.02 15.31
N GLY A 132 -3.40 22.03 14.97
CA GLY A 132 -3.87 23.17 14.17
C GLY A 132 -3.74 22.84 12.68
N LEU A 133 -4.74 23.22 11.88
CA LEU A 133 -4.71 23.03 10.43
C LEU A 133 -4.52 24.38 9.73
N ARG A 134 -3.54 24.45 8.83
CA ARG A 134 -3.47 25.52 7.84
C ARG A 134 -4.49 25.24 6.75
N THR A 135 -5.36 26.21 6.46
CA THR A 135 -6.50 26.02 5.54
C THR A 135 -6.35 26.83 4.25
N ASP A 136 -5.28 27.60 4.12
CA ASP A 136 -4.96 28.49 3.00
C ASP A 136 -4.09 27.82 1.91
N LEU A 137 -3.96 26.49 1.95
CA LEU A 137 -3.08 25.73 1.08
C LEU A 137 -3.82 25.16 -0.13
N ASP A 138 -3.22 25.28 -1.30
CA ASP A 138 -3.70 24.63 -2.52
C ASP A 138 -3.24 23.18 -2.60
N ALA A 139 -4.16 22.32 -3.07
CA ALA A 139 -3.89 20.92 -3.30
C ALA A 139 -3.31 20.68 -4.71
N VAL A 140 -2.32 19.79 -4.77
CA VAL A 140 -1.80 19.22 -6.02
C VAL A 140 -2.00 17.71 -5.98
N PRO A 141 -2.74 17.11 -6.94
CA PRO A 141 -2.92 15.67 -6.98
C PRO A 141 -1.61 14.97 -7.35
N THR A 142 -1.29 13.88 -6.65
CA THR A 142 -0.16 13.00 -6.99
C THR A 142 -0.60 11.81 -7.81
N THR A 143 0.28 11.36 -8.69
CA THR A 143 0.08 10.20 -9.57
C THR A 143 0.77 8.93 -9.04
N ALA A 144 1.30 8.95 -7.82
CA ALA A 144 2.05 7.83 -7.24
C ALA A 144 1.17 6.60 -6.89
N GLU A 145 -0.01 6.79 -6.30
CA GLU A 145 -0.82 5.70 -5.74
C GLU A 145 -1.76 5.03 -6.73
N GLN A 146 -1.74 3.69 -6.83
CA GLN A 146 -2.50 2.97 -7.87
C GLN A 146 -4.00 2.86 -7.59
N SER A 147 -4.41 2.67 -6.34
CA SER A 147 -5.78 2.40 -5.90
C SER A 147 -6.54 3.62 -5.38
N ASN A 148 -5.83 4.69 -5.04
CA ASN A 148 -6.37 5.87 -4.36
C ASN A 148 -5.96 7.16 -5.11
N THR A 149 -6.44 8.29 -4.62
CA THR A 149 -5.98 9.62 -5.09
C THR A 149 -5.47 10.40 -3.91
N SER A 150 -4.22 10.84 -3.96
CA SER A 150 -3.64 11.65 -2.89
C SER A 150 -3.46 13.09 -3.33
N LEU A 151 -3.83 14.02 -2.46
CA LEU A 151 -3.72 15.46 -2.67
C LEU A 151 -2.68 16.02 -1.71
N VAL A 152 -1.63 16.65 -2.25
CA VAL A 152 -0.60 17.31 -1.43
C VAL A 152 -0.98 18.78 -1.28
N PHE A 153 -1.20 19.21 -0.03
CA PHE A 153 -1.52 20.59 0.31
C PHE A 153 -0.25 21.33 0.73
N GLY A 154 0.26 22.17 -0.18
CA GLY A 154 1.53 22.87 0.00
C GLY A 154 2.68 21.89 0.28
N ASP A 155 3.34 22.07 1.41
CA ASP A 155 4.41 21.20 1.91
C ASP A 155 4.12 20.61 3.28
N ALA A 156 2.86 20.70 3.73
CA ALA A 156 2.45 20.37 5.10
C ALA A 156 1.65 19.07 5.18
N TYR A 157 0.71 18.86 4.26
CA TYR A 157 -0.26 17.77 4.38
C TYR A 157 -0.41 16.96 3.11
N ILE A 158 -0.73 15.69 3.28
CA ILE A 158 -1.19 14.80 2.21
C ILE A 158 -2.56 14.22 2.61
N LEU A 159 -3.56 14.41 1.75
CA LEU A 159 -4.89 13.86 1.91
C LEU A 159 -5.05 12.67 0.96
N LYS A 160 -5.10 11.45 1.50
CA LYS A 160 -5.37 10.22 0.77
C LYS A 160 -6.88 10.02 0.67
N LEU A 161 -7.45 10.11 -0.53
CA LEU A 161 -8.84 9.83 -0.85
C LEU A 161 -9.00 8.35 -1.22
N PHE A 162 -9.72 7.58 -0.40
CA PHE A 162 -9.91 6.14 -0.61
C PHE A 162 -10.94 5.88 -1.72
N ARG A 163 -10.51 5.55 -2.94
CA ARG A 163 -11.45 5.52 -4.08
C ARG A 163 -12.45 4.37 -4.03
N ARG A 164 -12.00 3.15 -3.69
CA ARG A 164 -12.88 1.99 -3.43
C ARG A 164 -13.08 1.85 -1.92
N LEU A 165 -14.33 1.90 -1.48
CA LEU A 165 -14.68 1.92 -0.06
C LEU A 165 -14.83 0.51 0.49
N SER A 166 -14.26 0.28 1.68
CA SER A 166 -14.49 -0.92 2.48
C SER A 166 -15.38 -0.57 3.68
N PRO A 167 -16.26 -1.47 4.14
CA PRO A 167 -17.05 -1.24 5.35
C PRO A 167 -16.19 -0.97 6.59
N GLY A 168 -16.62 -0.02 7.42
CA GLY A 168 -15.98 0.38 8.66
C GLY A 168 -14.70 1.21 8.50
N VAL A 169 -13.96 1.34 9.60
CA VAL A 169 -12.76 2.17 9.67
C VAL A 169 -11.64 1.60 8.80
N ASN A 170 -11.04 2.42 7.93
CA ASN A 170 -9.90 1.97 7.12
C ASN A 170 -8.71 1.59 8.03
N PRO A 171 -8.06 0.42 7.82
CA PRO A 171 -6.91 0.00 8.62
C PRO A 171 -5.77 1.03 8.68
N ASP A 172 -5.55 1.80 7.61
CA ASP A 172 -4.53 2.85 7.56
C ASP A 172 -4.83 3.95 8.59
N LEU A 173 -6.10 4.38 8.71
CA LEU A 173 -6.52 5.33 9.74
C LEU A 173 -6.44 4.70 11.15
N GLU A 174 -7.00 3.50 11.32
CA GLU A 174 -7.03 2.78 12.61
C GLU A 174 -5.62 2.65 13.20
N VAL A 175 -4.68 2.17 12.39
CA VAL A 175 -3.31 1.88 12.81
C VAL A 175 -2.52 3.16 13.03
N ASN A 176 -2.58 4.14 12.12
CA ASN A 176 -1.83 5.40 12.32
C ASN A 176 -2.33 6.18 13.55
N LEU A 177 -3.64 6.20 13.82
CA LEU A 177 -4.16 6.82 15.05
C LEU A 177 -3.70 6.08 16.31
N ALA A 178 -3.71 4.74 16.28
CA ALA A 178 -3.27 3.93 17.40
C ALA A 178 -1.77 4.12 17.70
N LEU A 179 -0.92 4.13 16.66
CA LEU A 179 0.52 4.37 16.77
C LEU A 179 0.83 5.81 17.20
N SER A 180 0.11 6.80 16.66
CA SER A 180 0.25 8.21 17.08
C SER A 180 -0.04 8.37 18.58
N ARG A 181 -1.03 7.65 19.13
CA ARG A 181 -1.33 7.65 20.57
C ARG A 181 -0.24 7.00 21.42
N GLN A 182 0.54 6.06 20.87
CA GLN A 182 1.72 5.49 21.53
C GLN A 182 2.95 6.42 21.44
N GLY A 183 2.87 7.51 20.67
CA GLY A 183 4.02 8.38 20.42
C GLY A 183 5.04 7.77 19.45
N CYS A 184 4.59 6.86 18.56
CA CYS A 184 5.47 6.26 17.57
C CYS A 184 6.04 7.32 16.61
N GLU A 185 7.36 7.44 16.56
CA GLU A 185 8.06 8.43 15.70
C GLU A 185 8.23 7.94 14.25
N HIS A 186 7.87 6.68 13.98
CA HIS A 186 8.08 6.00 12.70
C HIS A 186 6.83 5.97 11.81
N VAL A 187 5.82 6.80 12.08
CA VAL A 187 4.63 6.95 11.22
C VAL A 187 4.31 8.43 11.00
N PRO A 188 3.68 8.82 9.88
CA PRO A 188 3.28 10.20 9.66
C PRO A 188 2.23 10.63 10.68
N VAL A 189 2.32 11.87 11.16
CA VAL A 189 1.31 12.41 12.06
C VAL A 189 -0.04 12.50 11.36
N VAL A 190 -1.09 11.94 11.97
CA VAL A 190 -2.46 12.10 11.50
C VAL A 190 -2.99 13.47 11.92
N HIS A 191 -3.51 14.23 10.96
CA HIS A 191 -4.07 15.56 11.18
C HIS A 191 -5.60 15.59 11.13
N GLY A 192 -6.22 14.66 10.39
CA GLY A 192 -7.67 14.57 10.30
C GLY A 192 -8.11 13.45 9.37
N TRP A 193 -9.41 13.21 9.32
CA TRP A 193 -10.00 12.24 8.40
C TRP A 193 -11.43 12.64 8.04
N VAL A 194 -11.93 12.06 6.96
CA VAL A 194 -13.31 12.21 6.52
C VAL A 194 -13.98 10.86 6.61
N GLU A 195 -15.20 10.82 7.12
CA GLU A 195 -15.96 9.58 7.28
C GLU A 195 -17.41 9.76 6.82
N LEU A 196 -17.99 8.66 6.35
CA LEU A 196 -19.40 8.54 6.02
C LEU A 196 -20.11 7.86 7.19
N GLU A 197 -21.08 8.56 7.78
CA GLU A 197 -21.97 7.98 8.78
C GLU A 197 -22.77 6.82 8.18
N PRO A 198 -22.94 5.71 8.90
CA PRO A 198 -23.68 4.57 8.41
C PRO A 198 -25.19 4.87 8.35
N ASP A 199 -25.89 4.17 7.46
CA ASP A 199 -27.36 4.27 7.35
C ASP A 199 -28.08 3.66 8.56
N ALA A 200 -27.50 2.61 9.16
CA ALA A 200 -28.05 1.90 10.30
C ALA A 200 -27.31 2.26 11.60
N ALA A 201 -28.08 2.53 12.66
CA ALA A 201 -27.52 2.79 13.98
C ALA A 201 -26.80 1.54 14.53
N GLY A 202 -25.49 1.66 14.77
CA GLY A 202 -24.65 0.60 15.33
C GLY A 202 -23.61 0.03 14.38
N ASP A 203 -23.66 0.37 13.09
CA ASP A 203 -22.58 0.07 12.14
C ASP A 203 -21.38 1.01 12.36
N ASP A 204 -20.18 0.58 11.95
CA ASP A 204 -19.01 1.44 11.97
C ASP A 204 -19.05 2.47 10.82
N PRO A 205 -18.57 3.71 11.04
CA PRO A 205 -18.44 4.69 9.97
C PRO A 205 -17.44 4.21 8.90
N VAL A 206 -17.69 4.58 7.65
CA VAL A 206 -16.80 4.25 6.53
C VAL A 206 -15.79 5.37 6.35
N THR A 207 -14.50 5.08 6.46
CA THR A 207 -13.46 6.08 6.23
C THR A 207 -13.39 6.46 4.74
N LEU A 208 -13.53 7.74 4.45
CA LEU A 208 -13.48 8.32 3.11
C LEU A 208 -12.09 8.89 2.79
N ALA A 209 -11.45 9.56 3.74
CA ALA A 209 -10.13 10.14 3.49
C ALA A 209 -9.29 10.22 4.76
N LEU A 210 -7.97 10.21 4.60
CA LEU A 210 -6.99 10.38 5.68
C LEU A 210 -6.09 11.58 5.35
N LEU A 211 -6.05 12.59 6.23
CA LEU A 211 -5.12 13.71 6.16
C LEU A 211 -3.96 13.44 7.13
N SER A 212 -2.76 13.31 6.58
CA SER A 212 -1.53 13.09 7.35
C SER A 212 -0.46 14.11 6.99
N GLU A 213 0.61 14.14 7.79
CA GLU A 213 1.80 14.93 7.52
C GLU A 213 2.39 14.56 6.16
N PHE A 214 2.73 15.57 5.37
CA PHE A 214 3.50 15.37 4.15
C PHE A 214 5.00 15.36 4.49
N LEU A 215 5.66 14.23 4.20
CA LEU A 215 7.08 14.04 4.50
C LEU A 215 7.97 14.80 3.50
N ARG A 216 8.10 16.12 3.69
CA ARG A 216 8.85 17.01 2.81
C ARG A 216 10.31 16.57 2.70
N GLY A 217 10.77 16.37 1.46
CA GLY A 217 12.16 16.00 1.18
C GLY A 217 12.51 14.56 1.55
N ALA A 218 11.52 13.75 1.93
CA ALA A 218 11.74 12.33 2.18
C ALA A 218 12.03 11.58 0.87
N THR A 219 12.88 10.56 0.97
CA THR A 219 13.23 9.70 -0.15
C THR A 219 12.54 8.35 -0.02
N ASP A 220 11.89 7.91 -1.08
CA ASP A 220 11.30 6.57 -1.18
C ASP A 220 12.36 5.48 -0.96
N GLY A 221 12.10 4.53 -0.06
CA GLY A 221 13.06 3.50 0.33
C GLY A 221 13.47 2.61 -0.85
N TRP A 222 12.53 2.36 -1.76
CA TRP A 222 12.80 1.61 -2.99
C TRP A 222 13.73 2.37 -3.94
N GLN A 223 13.52 3.66 -4.18
CA GLN A 223 14.46 4.48 -4.97
C GLN A 223 15.85 4.58 -4.32
N LEU A 224 15.91 4.67 -3.00
CA LEU A 224 17.18 4.71 -2.27
C LEU A 224 17.95 3.40 -2.45
N ALA A 225 17.29 2.26 -2.27
CA ALA A 225 17.86 0.93 -2.52
C ALA A 225 18.32 0.76 -3.97
N LEU A 226 17.51 1.15 -4.96
CA LEU A 226 17.91 1.07 -6.37
C LEU A 226 19.12 1.95 -6.71
N THR A 227 19.30 3.06 -6.01
CA THR A 227 20.50 3.92 -6.18
C THR A 227 21.74 3.23 -5.65
N SER A 228 21.64 2.55 -4.50
CA SER A 228 22.71 1.69 -3.95
C SER A 228 23.07 0.54 -4.90
N VAL A 229 22.07 -0.18 -5.42
CA VAL A 229 22.32 -1.28 -6.37
C VAL A 229 23.01 -0.76 -7.65
N ARG A 230 22.59 0.41 -8.18
CA ARG A 230 23.24 1.04 -9.34
C ARG A 230 24.70 1.36 -9.08
N ASP A 231 25.02 1.93 -7.92
CA ASP A 231 26.41 2.22 -7.53
C ASP A 231 27.24 0.94 -7.46
N TRP A 232 26.71 -0.11 -6.81
CA TRP A 232 27.39 -1.39 -6.71
C TRP A 232 27.64 -2.07 -8.06
N PHE A 233 26.68 -1.99 -8.98
CA PHE A 233 26.83 -2.53 -10.33
C PHE A 233 27.84 -1.75 -11.17
N ALA A 234 28.01 -0.45 -10.89
CA ALA A 234 28.98 0.40 -11.58
C ALA A 234 30.43 0.20 -11.08
N GLN A 235 30.65 -0.49 -9.95
CA GLN A 235 32.00 -0.71 -9.41
C GLN A 235 32.90 -1.48 -10.41
N PRO A 236 34.22 -1.21 -10.46
CA PRO A 236 35.15 -1.87 -11.39
C PRO A 236 35.08 -3.40 -11.29
N ALA A 237 35.37 -4.11 -12.39
CA ALA A 237 35.33 -5.59 -12.43
C ALA A 237 36.30 -6.25 -11.41
N ALA A 238 37.35 -5.54 -10.99
CA ALA A 238 38.26 -6.00 -9.95
C ALA A 238 37.62 -6.06 -8.54
N ALA A 239 36.50 -5.36 -8.32
CA ALA A 239 35.74 -5.47 -7.08
C ALA A 239 35.11 -6.87 -7.01
N ALA A 240 35.54 -7.67 -6.03
CA ALA A 240 35.04 -9.01 -5.83
C ALA A 240 33.53 -8.97 -5.51
N PRO A 241 32.69 -9.77 -6.20
CA PRO A 241 31.24 -9.79 -6.00
C PRO A 241 30.86 -10.50 -4.69
N THR A 242 31.24 -9.90 -3.57
CA THR A 242 31.13 -10.43 -2.22
C THR A 242 30.43 -9.42 -1.32
N THR A 243 29.90 -9.87 -0.18
CA THR A 243 29.25 -9.00 0.81
C THR A 243 30.20 -7.95 1.40
N ALA A 244 31.50 -8.26 1.46
CA ALA A 244 32.55 -7.30 1.84
C ALA A 244 32.73 -6.23 0.74
N GLY A 245 32.88 -6.65 -0.53
CA GLY A 245 33.03 -5.72 -1.65
C GLY A 245 31.83 -4.79 -1.83
N ALA A 246 30.60 -5.27 -1.58
CA ALA A 246 29.41 -4.43 -1.59
C ALA A 246 29.44 -3.34 -0.49
N GLY A 247 30.16 -3.59 0.62
CA GLY A 247 30.36 -2.62 1.70
C GLY A 247 31.42 -1.55 1.41
N ASP A 248 32.34 -1.82 0.48
CA ASP A 248 33.36 -0.86 0.07
C ASP A 248 32.81 0.16 -0.96
N ALA A 249 31.60 -0.08 -1.49
CA ALA A 249 30.94 0.81 -2.41
C ALA A 249 30.45 2.08 -1.70
N GLY A 250 30.62 3.25 -2.34
CA GLY A 250 30.20 4.53 -1.76
C GLY A 250 28.69 4.62 -1.51
N GLY A 251 27.90 3.82 -2.23
CA GLY A 251 26.47 3.68 -2.05
C GLY A 251 26.03 2.54 -1.10
N ASP A 252 26.88 2.01 -0.21
CA ASP A 252 26.50 0.91 0.71
C ASP A 252 25.21 1.25 1.48
N PHE A 253 24.23 0.34 1.41
CA PHE A 253 22.91 0.49 2.02
C PHE A 253 22.82 -0.21 3.39
N ALA A 254 23.82 -0.98 3.81
CA ALA A 254 23.73 -1.82 5.00
C ALA A 254 23.38 -1.05 6.27
N ALA A 255 24.00 0.11 6.49
CA ALA A 255 23.70 0.94 7.66
C ALA A 255 22.26 1.50 7.65
N GLU A 256 21.72 1.80 6.47
CA GLU A 256 20.32 2.21 6.33
C GLU A 256 19.37 1.02 6.51
N ALA A 257 19.73 -0.17 6.01
CA ALA A 257 18.98 -1.41 6.25
C ALA A 257 18.92 -1.78 7.73
N GLU A 258 20.02 -1.63 8.47
CA GLU A 258 20.07 -1.84 9.92
C GLU A 258 19.16 -0.85 10.68
N ARG A 259 19.24 0.44 10.35
CA ARG A 259 18.33 1.46 10.90
C ARG A 259 16.86 1.18 10.57
N LEU A 260 16.59 0.69 9.35
CA LEU A 260 15.25 0.30 8.93
C LEU A 260 14.77 -0.89 9.77
N GLY A 261 15.61 -1.89 9.99
CA GLY A 261 15.32 -3.03 10.86
C GLY A 261 14.97 -2.59 12.28
N ALA A 262 15.76 -1.68 12.85
CA ALA A 262 15.46 -1.10 14.16
C ALA A 262 14.09 -0.41 14.17
N ALA A 263 13.84 0.51 13.23
CA ALA A 263 12.56 1.21 13.10
C ALA A 263 11.36 0.24 12.93
N THR A 264 11.51 -0.85 12.18
CA THR A 264 10.47 -1.89 12.05
C THR A 264 10.17 -2.55 13.40
N ALA A 265 11.18 -2.89 14.20
CA ALA A 265 10.98 -3.48 15.52
C ALA A 265 10.27 -2.52 16.49
N GLU A 266 10.60 -1.23 16.40
CA GLU A 266 9.94 -0.19 17.18
C GLU A 266 8.45 -0.04 16.81
N VAL A 267 8.13 0.03 15.52
CA VAL A 267 6.73 0.01 15.05
C VAL A 267 6.01 -1.25 15.52
N HIS A 268 6.63 -2.43 15.44
CA HIS A 268 6.02 -3.67 15.90
C HIS A 268 5.76 -3.67 17.40
N ARG A 269 6.65 -3.11 18.21
CA ARG A 269 6.45 -2.96 19.66
C ARG A 269 5.27 -2.03 19.94
N ASP A 270 5.16 -0.92 19.23
CA ASP A 270 4.08 0.05 19.43
C ASP A 270 2.73 -0.51 18.94
N LEU A 271 2.72 -1.30 17.86
CA LEU A 271 1.55 -2.08 17.43
C LEU A 271 1.11 -3.09 18.50
N ALA A 272 2.05 -3.84 19.08
CA ALA A 272 1.76 -4.79 20.15
C ALA A 272 1.21 -4.08 21.39
N ALA A 273 1.76 -2.92 21.75
CA ALA A 273 1.26 -2.11 22.87
C ALA A 273 -0.15 -1.57 22.60
N ALA A 274 -0.43 -1.11 21.39
CA ALA A 274 -1.70 -0.48 21.05
C ALA A 274 -2.86 -1.48 20.84
N PHE A 275 -2.58 -2.64 20.22
CA PHE A 275 -3.60 -3.63 19.84
C PHE A 275 -3.55 -4.91 20.67
N GLY A 276 -2.55 -5.06 21.53
CA GLY A 276 -2.30 -6.27 22.29
C GLY A 276 -1.67 -7.39 21.45
N VAL A 277 -1.39 -8.50 22.13
CA VAL A 277 -0.83 -9.72 21.54
C VAL A 277 -1.71 -10.92 21.86
N SER A 278 -1.59 -11.96 21.05
CA SER A 278 -2.30 -13.22 21.21
C SER A 278 -1.33 -14.39 21.15
N GLN A 279 -1.54 -15.39 22.01
CA GLN A 279 -0.78 -16.63 21.97
C GLN A 279 -1.46 -17.59 20.98
N THR A 280 -0.77 -17.88 19.87
CA THR A 280 -1.26 -18.76 18.82
C THR A 280 -0.73 -20.16 19.06
N PRO A 281 -1.59 -21.16 19.33
CA PRO A 281 -1.15 -22.52 19.62
C PRO A 281 -0.60 -23.19 18.36
N ALA A 282 0.27 -24.19 18.56
CA ALA A 282 0.90 -24.96 17.49
C ALA A 282 -0.08 -25.52 16.43
N ALA A 283 -1.31 -25.87 16.83
CA ALA A 283 -2.34 -26.34 15.89
C ALA A 283 -2.69 -25.29 14.83
N ARG A 284 -2.80 -24.01 15.22
CA ARG A 284 -3.12 -22.90 14.31
C ARG A 284 -1.93 -22.56 13.41
N VAL A 285 -0.70 -22.74 13.89
CA VAL A 285 0.50 -22.64 13.04
C VAL A 285 0.49 -23.74 11.97
N ARG A 286 0.12 -24.98 12.33
CA ARG A 286 -0.06 -26.06 11.35
C ARG A 286 -1.18 -25.79 10.34
N ASP A 287 -2.29 -25.18 10.77
CA ASP A 287 -3.36 -24.75 9.84
C ASP A 287 -2.84 -23.71 8.84
N ALA A 288 -2.01 -22.76 9.29
CA ALA A 288 -1.38 -21.78 8.39
C ALA A 288 -0.46 -22.45 7.37
N VAL A 289 0.35 -23.43 7.80
CA VAL A 289 1.19 -24.23 6.90
C VAL A 289 0.36 -25.00 5.87
N PHE A 290 -0.78 -25.56 6.26
CA PHE A 290 -1.71 -26.18 5.31
C PHE A 290 -2.19 -25.18 4.25
N GLY A 291 -2.48 -23.95 4.65
CA GLY A 291 -2.79 -22.84 3.74
C GLY A 291 -1.65 -22.54 2.74
N MET A 292 -0.40 -22.55 3.20
CA MET A 292 0.79 -22.34 2.35
C MET A 292 0.95 -23.47 1.31
N HIS A 293 0.75 -24.72 1.72
CA HIS A 293 0.74 -25.88 0.80
C HIS A 293 -0.36 -25.74 -0.27
N ARG A 294 -1.57 -25.36 0.13
CA ARG A 294 -2.67 -25.13 -0.82
C ARG A 294 -2.34 -24.02 -1.80
N GLN A 295 -1.76 -22.91 -1.33
CA GLN A 295 -1.34 -21.82 -2.21
C GLN A 295 -0.27 -22.28 -3.21
N LEU A 296 0.72 -23.06 -2.76
CA LEU A 296 1.73 -23.63 -3.65
C LEU A 296 1.10 -24.51 -4.75
N ASP A 297 0.11 -25.33 -4.40
CA ASP A 297 -0.61 -26.17 -5.37
C ASP A 297 -1.41 -25.36 -6.40
N GLU A 298 -2.19 -24.39 -5.93
CA GLU A 298 -2.97 -23.50 -6.79
C GLU A 298 -2.08 -22.73 -7.78
N VAL A 299 -0.93 -22.23 -7.30
CA VAL A 299 0.01 -21.48 -8.15
C VAL A 299 0.79 -22.41 -9.08
N GLY A 300 1.25 -23.57 -8.60
CA GLY A 300 1.98 -24.54 -9.43
C GLY A 300 1.12 -25.17 -10.54
N ALA A 301 -0.21 -25.12 -10.41
CA ALA A 301 -1.14 -25.50 -11.47
C ALA A 301 -1.16 -24.47 -12.63
N VAL A 302 -1.02 -23.18 -12.33
CA VAL A 302 -1.10 -22.08 -13.32
C VAL A 302 0.27 -21.57 -13.79
N VAL A 303 1.34 -21.77 -13.01
CA VAL A 303 2.73 -21.41 -13.35
C VAL A 303 3.61 -22.67 -13.29
N PRO A 304 3.75 -23.42 -14.41
CA PRO A 304 4.54 -24.65 -14.45
C PRO A 304 6.01 -24.49 -14.05
N GLU A 305 6.60 -23.31 -14.22
CA GLU A 305 7.98 -22.96 -13.87
C GLU A 305 8.25 -23.05 -12.36
N LEU A 306 7.22 -23.09 -11.52
CA LEU A 306 7.34 -23.29 -10.07
C LEU A 306 7.56 -24.76 -9.68
N ARG A 307 7.15 -25.71 -10.53
CA ARG A 307 7.17 -27.16 -10.22
C ARG A 307 8.53 -27.71 -9.82
N PRO A 308 9.67 -27.30 -10.43
CA PRO A 308 10.99 -27.77 -10.03
C PRO A 308 11.33 -27.47 -8.56
N TYR A 309 10.76 -26.40 -7.99
CA TYR A 309 11.04 -25.95 -6.62
C TYR A 309 10.01 -26.46 -5.61
N SER A 310 8.86 -26.98 -6.05
CA SER A 310 7.75 -27.33 -5.16
C SER A 310 8.15 -28.32 -4.06
N HIS A 311 8.99 -29.31 -4.35
CA HIS A 311 9.44 -30.27 -3.33
C HIS A 311 10.23 -29.59 -2.21
N ALA A 312 11.25 -28.81 -2.55
CA ALA A 312 12.07 -28.10 -1.58
C ALA A 312 11.25 -27.09 -0.74
N ILE A 313 10.28 -26.42 -1.37
CA ILE A 313 9.36 -25.51 -0.66
C ILE A 313 8.52 -26.28 0.36
N ARG A 314 7.98 -27.44 -0.04
CA ARG A 314 7.19 -28.30 0.86
C ARG A 314 8.01 -28.77 2.06
N GLU A 315 9.27 -29.15 1.86
CA GLU A 315 10.15 -29.56 2.97
C GLU A 315 10.34 -28.45 4.01
N VAL A 316 10.43 -27.19 3.58
CA VAL A 316 10.51 -26.04 4.51
C VAL A 316 9.20 -25.86 5.28
N PHE A 317 8.06 -25.95 4.59
CA PHE A 317 6.74 -25.88 5.21
C PHE A 317 6.51 -27.01 6.23
N ASP A 318 6.86 -28.24 5.86
CA ASP A 318 6.73 -29.42 6.73
C ASP A 318 7.65 -29.34 7.94
N ARG A 319 8.85 -28.77 7.78
CA ARG A 319 9.76 -28.50 8.90
C ARG A 319 9.12 -27.54 9.91
N LEU A 320 8.54 -26.43 9.44
CA LEU A 320 7.81 -25.50 10.30
C LEU A 320 6.64 -26.20 11.01
N ALA A 321 5.85 -27.02 10.31
CA ALA A 321 4.75 -27.76 10.91
C ALA A 321 5.23 -28.74 12.00
N SER A 322 6.37 -29.40 11.79
CA SER A 322 6.96 -30.36 12.73
C SER A 322 7.53 -29.69 13.99
N GLN A 323 8.05 -28.46 13.84
CA GLN A 323 8.63 -27.65 14.91
C GLN A 323 7.62 -26.69 15.54
N ALA A 324 6.36 -26.73 15.11
CA ALA A 324 5.33 -25.78 15.52
C ALA A 324 5.16 -25.78 17.04
N GLY A 325 5.55 -24.66 17.66
CA GLY A 325 5.27 -24.32 19.05
C GLY A 325 4.16 -23.27 19.16
N THR A 326 3.94 -22.80 20.38
CA THR A 326 3.12 -21.60 20.61
C THR A 326 3.90 -20.37 20.17
N LEU A 327 3.26 -19.51 19.37
CA LEU A 327 3.87 -18.28 18.85
C LEU A 327 3.06 -17.04 19.28
N THR A 328 3.74 -15.92 19.46
CA THR A 328 3.07 -14.64 19.78
C THR A 328 2.69 -13.92 18.49
N TYR A 329 1.41 -13.65 18.32
CA TYR A 329 0.85 -12.93 17.17
C TYR A 329 0.35 -11.55 17.61
N GLN A 330 0.48 -10.57 16.73
CA GLN A 330 0.09 -9.18 16.98
C GLN A 330 -0.48 -8.56 15.70
N ARG A 331 -0.96 -7.31 15.79
CA ARG A 331 -1.18 -6.51 14.59
C ARG A 331 0.16 -6.23 13.91
N VAL A 332 0.17 -6.35 12.59
CA VAL A 332 1.35 -6.15 11.73
C VAL A 332 0.96 -5.20 10.59
N HIS A 333 1.94 -4.72 9.83
CA HIS A 333 1.70 -3.96 8.61
C HIS A 333 1.00 -4.81 7.53
N GLY A 334 1.43 -6.06 7.35
CA GLY A 334 0.76 -7.04 6.51
C GLY A 334 1.12 -6.98 5.03
N ASP A 335 1.56 -5.82 4.51
CA ASP A 335 2.20 -5.69 3.17
C ASP A 335 3.52 -4.90 3.20
N TYR A 336 4.43 -5.28 4.08
CA TYR A 336 5.65 -4.49 4.32
C TYR A 336 6.73 -4.72 3.25
N HIS A 337 7.19 -3.65 2.60
CA HIS A 337 8.28 -3.66 1.60
C HIS A 337 8.92 -2.27 1.45
N LEU A 338 10.02 -2.16 0.68
CA LEU A 338 10.78 -0.91 0.50
C LEU A 338 9.97 0.27 -0.09
N GLY A 339 8.83 -0.02 -0.73
CA GLY A 339 7.93 1.01 -1.28
C GLY A 339 6.93 1.55 -0.27
N GLN A 340 6.87 0.96 0.93
CA GLN A 340 6.02 1.40 2.05
C GLN A 340 6.83 2.08 3.16
N VAL A 341 8.06 2.49 2.84
CA VAL A 341 8.94 3.17 3.78
C VAL A 341 9.59 4.36 3.11
N MET A 342 9.67 5.46 3.85
CA MET A 342 10.34 6.68 3.42
C MET A 342 11.45 7.04 4.39
N ARG A 343 12.58 7.50 3.84
CA ARG A 343 13.70 8.03 4.61
C ARG A 343 13.59 9.54 4.70
N THR A 344 13.37 10.06 5.91
CA THR A 344 13.32 11.50 6.21
C THR A 344 14.68 11.99 6.71
N GLY A 345 14.80 13.26 7.14
CA GLY A 345 16.01 13.72 7.84
C GLY A 345 16.19 13.13 9.25
N THR A 346 15.09 12.70 9.89
CA THR A 346 15.07 12.24 11.28
C THR A 346 15.09 10.72 11.42
N GLY A 347 14.67 9.97 10.39
CA GLY A 347 14.66 8.51 10.46
C GLY A 347 13.91 7.85 9.31
N TRP A 348 13.50 6.61 9.55
CA TRP A 348 12.60 5.87 8.68
C TRP A 348 11.15 6.06 9.13
N THR A 349 10.26 6.22 8.17
CA THR A 349 8.81 6.33 8.38
C THR A 349 8.11 5.24 7.57
N VAL A 350 7.22 4.49 8.22
CA VAL A 350 6.38 3.44 7.62
C VAL A 350 5.06 4.05 7.18
N LEU A 351 4.61 3.69 5.98
CA LEU A 351 3.40 4.18 5.34
C LEU A 351 2.43 3.03 5.05
N ASP A 352 1.16 3.35 4.79
CA ASP A 352 0.19 2.46 4.15
C ASP A 352 -0.12 1.14 4.90
N PHE A 353 -0.76 1.24 6.06
CA PHE A 353 -1.18 0.08 6.86
C PHE A 353 -2.48 -0.57 6.34
N GLU A 354 -2.81 -0.42 5.06
CA GLU A 354 -3.99 -1.04 4.45
C GLU A 354 -3.90 -2.57 4.36
N GLY A 355 -2.67 -3.13 4.42
CA GLY A 355 -2.39 -4.55 4.22
C GLY A 355 -2.50 -4.98 2.74
N GLU A 356 -2.24 -6.26 2.46
CA GLU A 356 -2.18 -6.78 1.08
C GLU A 356 -3.52 -6.56 0.33
N PRO A 357 -3.56 -5.76 -0.77
CA PRO A 357 -4.81 -5.37 -1.43
C PRO A 357 -5.67 -6.54 -1.95
N ALA A 358 -5.04 -7.67 -2.29
CA ALA A 358 -5.73 -8.85 -2.79
C ALA A 358 -6.44 -9.67 -1.69
N ARG A 359 -6.22 -9.34 -0.41
CA ARG A 359 -6.82 -10.08 0.71
C ARG A 359 -8.14 -9.46 1.17
N PRO A 360 -9.12 -10.27 1.61
CA PRO A 360 -10.35 -9.77 2.21
C PRO A 360 -10.07 -8.85 3.42
N PRO A 361 -10.93 -7.85 3.70
CA PRO A 361 -10.73 -6.92 4.82
C PRO A 361 -10.51 -7.60 6.18
N ALA A 362 -11.23 -8.67 6.47
CA ALA A 362 -11.07 -9.43 7.72
C ALA A 362 -9.68 -10.06 7.84
N GLU A 363 -9.10 -10.53 6.72
CA GLU A 363 -7.74 -11.07 6.70
C GLU A 363 -6.67 -9.97 6.83
N ARG A 364 -6.91 -8.79 6.26
CA ARG A 364 -5.99 -7.63 6.38
C ARG A 364 -5.89 -7.14 7.83
N ARG A 365 -6.94 -7.30 8.64
CA ARG A 365 -6.95 -6.95 10.08
C ARG A 365 -6.50 -8.07 11.00
N ALA A 366 -6.34 -9.29 10.50
CA ALA A 366 -6.03 -10.46 11.31
C ALA A 366 -4.60 -10.36 11.91
N PRO A 367 -4.40 -10.71 13.19
CA PRO A 367 -3.07 -10.78 13.77
C PRO A 367 -2.17 -11.78 13.03
N ALA A 368 -0.89 -11.47 12.96
CA ALA A 368 0.13 -12.35 12.40
C ALA A 368 1.40 -12.32 13.26
N HIS A 369 2.33 -13.23 12.97
CA HIS A 369 3.66 -13.16 13.55
C HIS A 369 4.45 -12.00 12.93
N PRO A 370 5.18 -11.18 13.71
CA PRO A 370 5.95 -10.02 13.21
C PRO A 370 6.95 -10.36 12.10
N LEU A 371 7.51 -11.58 12.12
CA LEU A 371 8.44 -12.04 11.09
C LEU A 371 7.81 -12.16 9.69
N ARG A 372 6.48 -12.06 9.57
CA ARG A 372 5.83 -11.94 8.27
C ARG A 372 6.18 -10.63 7.56
N ASP A 373 6.23 -9.52 8.29
CA ASP A 373 6.65 -8.23 7.74
C ASP A 373 8.16 -8.22 7.45
N VAL A 374 8.96 -8.83 8.34
CA VAL A 374 10.40 -9.05 8.10
C VAL A 374 10.61 -9.82 6.80
N ALA A 375 9.92 -10.94 6.60
CA ALA A 375 9.97 -11.69 5.35
C ALA A 375 9.59 -10.82 4.14
N GLY A 376 8.58 -9.95 4.26
CA GLY A 376 8.21 -8.97 3.24
C GLY A 376 9.36 -8.03 2.84
N MET A 377 10.05 -7.47 3.83
CA MET A 377 11.20 -6.60 3.57
C MET A 377 12.39 -7.35 2.97
N LEU A 378 12.68 -8.55 3.47
CA LEU A 378 13.75 -9.42 2.95
C LEU A 378 13.52 -9.81 1.49
N ARG A 379 12.26 -10.12 1.13
CA ARG A 379 11.83 -10.30 -0.27
C ARG A 379 12.02 -9.03 -1.10
N SER A 380 11.71 -7.86 -0.54
CA SER A 380 11.88 -6.57 -1.21
C SER A 380 13.34 -6.27 -1.56
N PHE A 381 14.30 -6.61 -0.69
CA PHE A 381 15.73 -6.51 -0.99
C PHE A 381 16.14 -7.42 -2.16
N GLU A 382 15.69 -8.68 -2.17
CA GLU A 382 15.96 -9.61 -3.28
C GLU A 382 15.43 -9.10 -4.62
N TYR A 383 14.22 -8.50 -4.58
CA TYR A 383 13.59 -7.92 -5.75
C TYR A 383 14.34 -6.66 -6.23
N ALA A 384 14.73 -5.77 -5.32
CA ALA A 384 15.50 -4.56 -5.64
C ALA A 384 16.85 -4.88 -6.30
N ALA A 385 17.57 -5.88 -5.76
CA ALA A 385 18.86 -6.31 -6.28
C ALA A 385 18.80 -6.78 -7.74
N ARG A 386 17.67 -7.38 -8.15
CA ARG A 386 17.49 -7.97 -9.50
C ARG A 386 16.61 -7.14 -10.42
N PHE A 387 15.94 -6.12 -9.91
CA PHE A 387 15.06 -5.25 -10.68
C PHE A 387 15.73 -4.67 -11.92
N LEU A 388 16.98 -4.19 -11.76
CA LEU A 388 17.76 -3.59 -12.86
C LEU A 388 18.20 -4.64 -13.89
N LEU A 389 18.41 -5.89 -13.49
CA LEU A 389 18.76 -6.99 -14.39
C LEU A 389 17.56 -7.41 -15.25
N ALA A 390 16.35 -7.43 -14.66
CA ALA A 390 15.14 -7.83 -15.36
C ALA A 390 14.61 -6.77 -16.34
N ARG A 391 14.91 -5.48 -16.12
CA ARG A 391 14.54 -4.40 -17.04
C ARG A 391 15.27 -4.40 -18.38
N GLY A 392 16.24 -5.29 -18.59
CA GLY A 392 16.85 -5.52 -19.90
C GLY A 392 17.61 -4.31 -20.45
N GLY A 393 18.34 -3.57 -19.60
CA GLY A 393 19.37 -2.67 -20.10
C GLY A 393 20.47 -3.45 -20.84
N ASP A 394 21.30 -2.76 -21.64
CA ASP A 394 22.45 -3.32 -22.35
C ASP A 394 23.48 -3.91 -21.37
N VAL A 395 23.18 -5.08 -20.79
CA VAL A 395 24.13 -5.87 -20.01
C VAL A 395 25.13 -6.42 -21.02
N PRO A 396 26.42 -6.05 -20.94
CA PRO A 396 27.42 -6.54 -21.87
C PRO A 396 27.43 -8.08 -21.91
N PRO A 397 27.59 -8.70 -23.09
CA PRO A 397 27.75 -10.14 -23.19
C PRO A 397 28.86 -10.62 -22.24
N GLY A 398 28.54 -11.59 -21.37
CA GLY A 398 29.46 -12.10 -20.35
C GLY A 398 29.41 -11.42 -18.98
N ALA A 399 28.73 -10.27 -18.82
CA ALA A 399 28.60 -9.58 -17.53
C ALA A 399 27.44 -10.10 -16.66
N ALA A 400 26.51 -10.87 -17.24
CA ALA A 400 25.28 -11.31 -16.56
C ALA A 400 25.55 -12.14 -15.29
N GLU A 401 26.52 -13.06 -15.33
CA GLU A 401 26.87 -13.88 -14.17
C GLU A 401 27.48 -13.04 -13.05
N THR A 402 28.41 -12.14 -13.38
CA THR A 402 29.03 -11.23 -12.41
C THR A 402 27.99 -10.31 -11.76
N LEU A 403 27.05 -9.76 -12.55
CA LEU A 403 26.01 -8.90 -12.02
C LEU A 403 25.01 -9.68 -11.14
N GLU A 404 24.72 -10.94 -11.46
CA GLU A 404 23.91 -11.79 -10.59
C GLU A 404 24.63 -12.08 -9.26
N GLN A 405 25.94 -12.37 -9.29
CA GLN A 405 26.74 -12.53 -8.08
C GLN A 405 26.76 -11.22 -7.25
N ARG A 406 26.85 -10.06 -7.91
CA ARG A 406 26.76 -8.75 -7.25
C ARG A 406 25.38 -8.51 -6.64
N ALA A 407 24.30 -8.83 -7.36
CA ALA A 407 22.93 -8.72 -6.87
C ALA A 407 22.75 -9.55 -5.59
N ARG A 408 23.23 -10.80 -5.63
CA ARG A 408 23.22 -11.70 -4.47
C ARG A 408 24.01 -11.13 -3.29
N ALA A 409 25.24 -10.69 -3.52
CA ALA A 409 26.09 -10.11 -2.47
C ALA A 409 25.45 -8.87 -1.81
N TRP A 410 24.81 -8.00 -2.60
CA TRP A 410 24.09 -6.85 -2.08
C TRP A 410 22.87 -7.27 -1.26
N ALA A 411 22.06 -8.22 -1.76
CA ALA A 411 20.88 -8.69 -1.06
C ALA A 411 21.27 -9.36 0.27
N GLU A 412 22.21 -10.30 0.27
CA GLU A 412 22.69 -10.99 1.47
C GLU A 412 23.20 -10.00 2.53
N ARG A 413 23.99 -8.99 2.13
CA ARG A 413 24.50 -7.96 3.04
C ARG A 413 23.38 -7.17 3.72
N ASN A 414 22.43 -6.66 2.93
CA ASN A 414 21.37 -5.80 3.45
C ASN A 414 20.32 -6.58 4.25
N ARG A 415 20.03 -7.82 3.86
CA ARG A 415 19.20 -8.75 4.62
C ARG A 415 19.79 -9.02 6.00
N ALA A 416 21.09 -9.31 6.07
CA ALA A 416 21.78 -9.53 7.34
C ALA A 416 21.76 -8.28 8.23
N ALA A 417 22.06 -7.10 7.65
CA ALA A 417 22.04 -5.84 8.39
C ALA A 417 20.64 -5.49 8.92
N PHE A 418 19.59 -5.67 8.11
CA PHE A 418 18.20 -5.46 8.53
C PHE A 418 17.80 -6.38 9.68
N CYS A 419 18.08 -7.69 9.56
CA CYS A 419 17.78 -8.65 10.62
C CYS A 419 18.53 -8.33 11.91
N ALA A 420 19.81 -7.92 11.81
CA ALA A 420 20.62 -7.53 12.97
C ALA A 420 20.01 -6.31 13.69
N GLY A 421 19.65 -5.26 12.94
CA GLY A 421 19.00 -4.07 13.50
C GLY A 421 17.64 -4.39 14.14
N TYR A 422 16.85 -5.24 13.49
CA TYR A 422 15.54 -5.69 14.00
C TYR A 422 15.66 -6.45 15.33
N ALA A 423 16.58 -7.42 15.41
CA ALA A 423 16.82 -8.17 16.64
C ALA A 423 17.40 -7.28 17.75
N ALA A 424 18.37 -6.41 17.42
CA ALA A 424 19.00 -5.50 18.37
C ALA A 424 18.02 -4.50 19.01
N ALA A 425 16.99 -4.08 18.26
CA ALA A 425 15.92 -3.20 18.74
C ALA A 425 14.80 -3.94 19.52
N GLY A 426 14.96 -5.25 19.76
CA GLY A 426 14.06 -6.06 20.59
C GLY A 426 12.93 -6.78 19.84
N GLY A 427 12.99 -6.83 18.51
CA GLY A 427 12.11 -7.70 17.73
C GLY A 427 12.48 -9.20 17.91
N PRO A 428 11.56 -10.15 17.64
CA PRO A 428 11.89 -11.58 17.63
C PRO A 428 13.08 -11.86 16.71
N ASP A 429 14.13 -12.50 17.23
CA ASP A 429 15.34 -12.74 16.45
C ASP A 429 15.03 -13.62 15.23
N PRO A 430 15.24 -13.11 13.99
CA PRO A 430 15.05 -13.89 12.78
C PRO A 430 15.90 -15.17 12.73
N ALA A 431 17.09 -15.18 13.36
CA ALA A 431 17.99 -16.33 13.39
C ALA A 431 17.46 -17.46 14.29
N GLU A 432 16.81 -17.13 15.41
CA GLU A 432 16.18 -18.13 16.30
C GLU A 432 14.92 -18.75 15.69
N HIS A 433 14.34 -18.10 14.68
CA HIS A 433 13.09 -18.49 14.03
C HIS A 433 13.28 -18.83 12.53
N GLU A 434 14.44 -19.37 12.16
CA GLU A 434 14.84 -19.59 10.76
C GLU A 434 13.77 -20.34 9.94
N ALA A 435 13.22 -21.45 10.47
CA ALA A 435 12.21 -22.24 9.75
C ALA A 435 10.91 -21.46 9.50
N LEU A 436 10.49 -20.63 10.46
CA LEU A 436 9.31 -19.79 10.35
C LEU A 436 9.52 -18.65 9.34
N LEU A 437 10.67 -17.98 9.42
CA LEU A 437 11.01 -16.91 8.49
C LEU A 437 11.12 -17.41 7.05
N ARG A 438 11.85 -18.53 6.83
CA ARG A 438 11.99 -19.15 5.51
C ARG A 438 10.65 -19.55 4.92
N ALA A 439 9.73 -20.09 5.73
CA ALA A 439 8.38 -20.42 5.30
C ALA A 439 7.59 -19.16 4.85
N PHE A 440 7.66 -18.06 5.61
CA PHE A 440 7.00 -16.81 5.21
C PHE A 440 7.61 -16.19 3.93
N GLU A 441 8.93 -16.25 3.76
CA GLU A 441 9.57 -15.78 2.53
C GLU A 441 9.13 -16.58 1.31
N LEU A 442 9.08 -17.91 1.43
CA LEU A 442 8.64 -18.78 0.34
C LEU A 442 7.15 -18.63 0.03
N ASP A 443 6.29 -18.51 1.06
CA ASP A 443 4.86 -18.25 0.87
C ASP A 443 4.63 -16.92 0.13
N LYS A 444 5.37 -15.86 0.52
CA LYS A 444 5.29 -14.56 -0.18
C LYS A 444 5.85 -14.65 -1.60
N ALA A 445 6.93 -15.39 -1.84
CA ALA A 445 7.46 -15.59 -3.19
C ALA A 445 6.47 -16.33 -4.12
N VAL A 446 5.76 -17.34 -3.60
CA VAL A 446 4.69 -18.04 -4.34
C VAL A 446 3.53 -17.08 -4.65
N TYR A 447 3.15 -16.23 -3.70
CA TYR A 447 2.16 -15.17 -3.90
C TYR A 447 2.60 -14.18 -5.01
N GLU A 448 3.84 -13.70 -4.95
CA GLU A 448 4.43 -12.79 -5.95
C GLU A 448 4.40 -13.41 -7.35
N ILE A 449 4.75 -14.69 -7.50
CA ILE A 449 4.70 -15.39 -8.79
C ILE A 449 3.28 -15.37 -9.39
N ARG A 450 2.26 -15.66 -8.57
CA ARG A 450 0.87 -15.60 -9.02
C ARG A 450 0.50 -14.19 -9.47
N TYR A 451 0.93 -13.18 -8.73
CA TYR A 451 0.66 -11.78 -9.04
C TYR A 451 1.32 -11.36 -10.35
N GLU A 452 2.61 -11.62 -10.52
CA GLU A 452 3.36 -11.24 -11.73
C GLU A 452 2.87 -12.00 -12.97
N ALA A 453 2.57 -13.30 -12.84
CA ALA A 453 2.02 -14.08 -13.95
C ALA A 453 0.69 -13.53 -14.49
N ARG A 454 -0.13 -12.92 -13.62
CA ARG A 454 -1.43 -12.35 -14.00
C ARG A 454 -1.32 -10.91 -14.49
N ASN A 455 -0.51 -10.09 -13.83
CA ASN A 455 -0.53 -8.64 -14.03
C ASN A 455 0.65 -8.12 -14.87
N ARG A 456 1.82 -8.78 -14.80
CA ARG A 456 3.06 -8.35 -15.46
C ARG A 456 3.93 -9.54 -15.87
N PRO A 457 3.52 -10.34 -16.88
CA PRO A 457 4.23 -11.58 -17.22
C PRO A 457 5.72 -11.42 -17.53
N SER A 458 6.15 -10.25 -18.01
CA SER A 458 7.57 -9.93 -18.25
C SER A 458 8.42 -9.88 -16.97
N TRP A 459 7.81 -9.72 -15.81
CA TRP A 459 8.47 -9.65 -14.50
C TRP A 459 8.56 -11.00 -13.79
N LEU A 460 7.84 -12.02 -14.27
CA LEU A 460 7.84 -13.38 -13.71
C LEU A 460 9.25 -14.00 -13.50
N PRO A 461 10.27 -13.72 -14.35
CA PRO A 461 11.62 -14.23 -14.10
C PRO A 461 12.26 -13.75 -12.79
N VAL A 462 11.86 -12.60 -12.24
CA VAL A 462 12.45 -12.02 -11.01
C VAL A 462 12.17 -12.90 -9.79
N PRO A 463 10.91 -13.17 -9.41
CA PRO A 463 10.64 -14.03 -8.25
C PRO A 463 11.07 -15.49 -8.49
N LEU A 464 11.00 -16.00 -9.73
CA LEU A 464 11.49 -17.36 -10.05
C LEU A 464 13.01 -17.52 -9.84
N ARG A 465 13.82 -16.54 -10.24
CA ARG A 465 15.28 -16.58 -9.99
C ARG A 465 15.60 -16.47 -8.50
N SER A 466 14.86 -15.61 -7.78
CA SER A 466 15.04 -15.49 -6.35
C SER A 466 14.67 -16.78 -5.61
N LEU A 467 13.65 -17.52 -6.06
CA LEU A 467 13.30 -18.83 -5.51
C LEU A 467 14.42 -19.86 -5.65
N ALA A 468 15.16 -19.87 -6.77
CA ALA A 468 16.26 -20.79 -6.93
C ALA A 468 17.34 -20.63 -5.84
N HIS A 469 17.49 -19.41 -5.30
CA HIS A 469 18.38 -19.14 -4.17
C HIS A 469 17.76 -19.46 -2.81
N LEU A 470 16.44 -19.30 -2.66
CA LEU A 470 15.71 -19.56 -1.41
C LEU A 470 15.31 -21.03 -1.21
N ALA A 471 15.21 -21.81 -2.29
CA ALA A 471 14.85 -23.22 -2.28
C ALA A 471 16.07 -24.16 -2.34
N GLY A 472 17.23 -23.65 -2.77
CA GLY A 472 18.54 -24.28 -2.56
C GLY A 472 19.10 -23.93 -1.20
#